data_AF-A0A9N8DIG4-F1
#
_entry.id   AF-A0A9N8DIG4-F1
#
_cell.length_a   1.000
_cell.length_b   1.000
_cell.length_c   1.000
_cell.angle_alpha   90.00
_cell.angle_beta   90.00
_cell.angle_gamma   90.00
#
_symmetry.space_group_name_H-M   'P 1'
#
loop_
_entity.id
_entity.type
_entity.pdbx_description
1 polymer ?
#
loop_
_entity_poly.entity_id
_entity_poly.type
_entity_poly.pdbx_seq_one_letter_code
_entity_poly.pdbx_strand_id
1 'polypeptide(L)'
;MRNICRALSFGLLLAHRAMTVHAEGRNLRRRTSSCNEEQDADGLTLELPELMVDNIADVEQLVGLTTEAGAFKHPSNPGFDAFQVFSDINDAAIVARRGNSCFAVFRATTFVNPFDIMQLYDWSKRSIGSCTVRGGIYKAYQRSSYSEDFVVAVDECMASGDNNFFLAGHSQGGAIATVASIDLKRHNPMVITFGAVRSILGGADCSDVNPERHFRFVNAADNNYDFWPAQFNRDNQAHVGHAILLDPQATQPAAYVGLNDNTNRSPQDRVHHLPVLVKHLKDYDSRARAQVKVQV
;
A
#
# COMPACT_ATOMS: atom_id res chain seq x y z
N MET A 1 -16.72 10.83 -6.78
CA MET A 1 -16.09 10.83 -8.13
C MET A 1 -14.72 11.54 -8.24
N ARG A 2 -14.09 11.98 -7.13
CA ARG A 2 -12.72 12.54 -7.16
C ARG A 2 -11.62 11.48 -6.90
N ASN A 3 -11.95 10.21 -6.66
CA ASN A 3 -11.10 9.34 -5.82
C ASN A 3 -10.15 8.40 -6.59
N ILE A 4 -10.41 7.87 -7.78
CA ILE A 4 -9.45 6.92 -8.43
C ILE A 4 -8.32 7.63 -9.19
N CYS A 5 -8.61 8.77 -9.83
CA CYS A 5 -7.53 9.68 -10.28
C CYS A 5 -6.81 10.32 -9.08
N ARG A 6 -7.44 10.44 -7.90
CA ARG A 6 -6.71 10.75 -6.66
C ARG A 6 -5.86 9.56 -6.22
N ALA A 7 -6.31 8.30 -6.18
CA ALA A 7 -5.49 7.15 -5.78
C ALA A 7 -4.15 7.05 -6.49
N LEU A 8 -4.10 7.31 -7.79
CA LEU A 8 -2.82 7.41 -8.51
C LEU A 8 -2.18 8.80 -8.44
N SER A 9 -2.95 9.90 -8.47
CA SER A 9 -2.38 11.24 -8.25
C SER A 9 -1.91 11.46 -6.80
N PHE A 10 -2.29 10.62 -5.84
CA PHE A 10 -2.09 10.60 -4.38
C PHE A 10 -1.12 9.49 -4.00
N GLY A 11 -1.05 8.37 -4.73
CA GLY A 11 0.19 7.58 -4.80
C GLY A 11 1.33 8.44 -5.32
N LEU A 12 1.10 9.20 -6.40
CA LEU A 12 1.99 10.27 -6.85
C LEU A 12 2.08 11.43 -5.83
N LEU A 13 1.00 11.89 -5.18
CA LEU A 13 1.03 13.05 -4.26
C LEU A 13 1.71 12.69 -2.94
N LEU A 14 1.60 11.47 -2.46
CA LEU A 14 2.30 10.93 -1.29
C LEU A 14 3.77 10.74 -1.63
N ALA A 15 4.08 10.21 -2.82
CA ALA A 15 5.43 10.21 -3.37
C ALA A 15 6.00 11.63 -3.51
N HIS A 16 5.22 12.59 -4.01
CA HIS A 16 5.64 13.97 -4.21
C HIS A 16 5.76 14.74 -2.89
N ARG A 17 4.80 14.56 -1.95
CA ARG A 17 4.79 15.20 -0.62
C ARG A 17 5.90 14.66 0.29
N ALA A 18 6.22 13.37 0.19
CA ALA A 18 7.38 12.79 0.87
C ALA A 18 8.73 13.35 0.35
N MET A 19 8.76 13.95 -0.84
CA MET A 19 9.97 14.48 -1.48
C MET A 19 10.07 16.02 -1.48
N THR A 20 9.01 16.77 -1.15
CA THR A 20 9.02 18.26 -1.13
C THR A 20 9.82 18.92 -0.01
N VAL A 21 10.84 18.25 0.53
CA VAL A 21 11.88 18.92 1.35
C VAL A 21 13.12 19.27 0.51
N HIS A 22 13.34 18.71 -0.69
CA HIS A 22 14.61 18.94 -1.42
C HIS A 22 14.53 18.89 -2.97
N ALA A 23 13.60 19.60 -3.60
CA ALA A 23 13.70 19.85 -5.05
C ALA A 23 12.99 21.14 -5.50
N GLU A 24 13.69 22.27 -5.41
CA GLU A 24 13.36 23.44 -6.24
C GLU A 24 13.91 23.24 -7.66
N GLY A 25 13.05 23.48 -8.66
CA GLY A 25 13.49 23.96 -9.98
C GLY A 25 13.75 22.93 -11.07
N ARG A 26 12.75 22.16 -11.52
CA ARG A 26 12.74 21.63 -12.89
C ARG A 26 11.36 21.78 -13.55
N ASN A 27 11.33 22.48 -14.68
CA ASN A 27 10.18 22.70 -15.55
C ASN A 27 9.70 21.36 -16.15
N LEU A 28 8.61 20.79 -15.61
CA LEU A 28 7.96 19.60 -16.15
C LEU A 28 7.07 19.97 -17.34
N ARG A 29 7.55 19.75 -18.57
CA ARG A 29 6.70 19.74 -19.77
C ARG A 29 5.85 18.46 -19.76
N ARG A 30 4.52 18.61 -19.66
CA ARG A 30 3.53 17.54 -19.84
C ARG A 30 3.68 16.92 -21.24
N ARG A 31 4.27 15.73 -21.34
CA ARG A 31 4.18 14.89 -22.55
C ARG A 31 2.89 14.07 -22.45
N THR A 32 1.89 14.40 -23.27
CA THR A 32 0.71 13.56 -23.48
C THR A 32 0.98 12.66 -24.69
N SER A 33 1.73 11.57 -24.50
CA SER A 33 1.81 10.51 -25.52
C SER A 33 0.63 9.56 -25.33
N SER A 34 -0.13 9.32 -26.40
CA SER A 34 -1.17 8.30 -26.45
C SER A 34 -0.55 6.94 -26.16
N CYS A 35 -1.06 6.21 -25.15
CA CYS A 35 -0.68 4.81 -24.98
C CYS A 35 -1.30 4.02 -26.13
N ASN A 36 -0.50 3.73 -27.14
CA ASN A 36 -0.87 2.83 -28.22
C ASN A 36 -0.92 1.40 -27.67
N GLU A 37 -1.89 0.60 -28.13
CA GLU A 37 -1.97 -0.83 -27.87
C GLU A 37 -0.84 -1.52 -28.65
N GLU A 38 0.31 -1.67 -28.00
CA GLU A 38 1.43 -2.46 -28.52
C GLU A 38 1.23 -3.91 -28.05
N GLN A 39 1.42 -4.88 -28.95
CA GLN A 39 1.15 -6.29 -28.68
C GLN A 39 2.04 -6.81 -27.54
N ASP A 40 1.39 -7.39 -26.52
CA ASP A 40 2.02 -7.95 -25.33
C ASP A 40 3.05 -9.04 -25.68
N ALA A 41 4.32 -8.67 -25.67
CA ALA A 41 5.41 -9.63 -25.60
C ALA A 41 5.45 -10.19 -24.16
N ASP A 42 5.22 -11.50 -24.03
CA ASP A 42 5.48 -12.37 -22.86
C ASP A 42 4.36 -12.64 -21.83
N GLY A 43 3.10 -12.29 -22.09
CA GLY A 43 1.96 -12.98 -21.45
C GLY A 43 1.79 -12.86 -19.93
N LEU A 44 2.41 -11.86 -19.29
CA LEU A 44 2.23 -11.59 -17.85
C LEU A 44 1.12 -10.54 -17.62
N THR A 45 -0.14 -10.96 -17.71
CA THR A 45 -1.28 -10.08 -17.43
C THR A 45 -1.73 -10.21 -15.98
N LEU A 46 -1.80 -9.09 -15.25
CA LEU A 46 -2.46 -9.03 -13.94
C LEU A 46 -3.86 -8.43 -14.10
N GLU A 47 -4.88 -9.25 -13.83
CA GLU A 47 -6.22 -8.77 -13.57
C GLU A 47 -6.35 -8.48 -12.08
N LEU A 48 -6.64 -7.22 -11.73
CA LEU A 48 -6.91 -6.87 -10.35
C LEU A 48 -8.28 -7.45 -9.98
N PRO A 49 -8.43 -8.11 -8.81
CA PRO A 49 -9.73 -8.59 -8.36
C PRO A 49 -10.75 -7.45 -8.33
N GLU A 50 -11.97 -7.65 -8.84
CA GLU A 50 -13.03 -6.63 -8.81
C GLU A 50 -13.22 -6.06 -7.41
N LEU A 51 -13.16 -6.93 -6.40
CA LEU A 51 -13.19 -6.57 -4.99
C LEU A 51 -12.13 -5.53 -4.59
N MET A 52 -10.92 -5.63 -5.13
CA MET A 52 -9.86 -4.65 -4.90
C MET A 52 -10.21 -3.30 -5.54
N VAL A 53 -10.67 -3.34 -6.78
CA VAL A 53 -11.01 -2.15 -7.57
C VAL A 53 -12.14 -1.36 -6.91
N ASP A 54 -13.16 -2.03 -6.41
CA ASP A 54 -14.32 -1.41 -5.78
C ASP A 54 -13.98 -0.73 -4.44
N ASN A 55 -12.94 -1.20 -3.75
CA ASN A 55 -12.61 -0.77 -2.39
C ASN A 55 -11.32 0.08 -2.30
N ILE A 56 -10.57 0.24 -3.40
CA ILE A 56 -9.28 0.95 -3.39
C ILE A 56 -9.40 2.42 -2.96
N ALA A 57 -10.52 3.07 -3.26
CA ALA A 57 -10.76 4.46 -2.87
C ALA A 57 -10.92 4.63 -1.35
N ASP A 58 -11.50 3.64 -0.67
CA ASP A 58 -11.66 3.64 0.79
C ASP A 58 -10.33 3.36 1.46
N VAL A 59 -9.55 2.42 0.92
CA VAL A 59 -8.17 2.16 1.33
C VAL A 59 -7.32 3.42 1.21
N GLU A 60 -7.38 4.12 0.08
CA GLU A 60 -6.66 5.38 -0.12
C GLU A 60 -7.08 6.45 0.89
N GLN A 61 -8.40 6.64 1.09
CA GLN A 61 -8.93 7.61 2.04
C GLN A 61 -8.38 7.36 3.45
N LEU A 62 -8.40 6.11 3.90
CA LEU A 62 -7.90 5.71 5.22
C LEU A 62 -6.37 5.85 5.32
N VAL A 63 -5.62 5.42 4.31
CA VAL A 63 -4.16 5.60 4.25
C VAL A 63 -3.82 7.10 4.33
N GLY A 64 -4.54 7.94 3.59
CA GLY A 64 -4.38 9.39 3.63
C GLY A 64 -4.53 9.95 5.05
N LEU A 65 -5.58 9.56 5.77
CA LEU A 65 -5.79 9.95 7.18
C LEU A 65 -4.63 9.55 8.09
N THR A 66 -3.97 8.43 7.80
CA THR A 66 -2.79 8.01 8.59
C THR A 66 -1.54 8.84 8.30
N THR A 67 -1.43 9.47 7.12
CA THR A 67 -0.25 10.23 6.69
C THR A 67 -0.30 11.72 6.99
N GLU A 68 -1.48 12.28 7.28
CA GLU A 68 -1.63 13.70 7.58
C GLU A 68 -1.14 14.03 9.00
N ALA A 69 -0.04 14.78 9.09
CA ALA A 69 0.56 15.20 10.34
C ALA A 69 -0.46 15.98 11.21
N GLY A 70 -0.73 15.47 12.42
CA GLY A 70 -1.69 16.07 13.36
C GLY A 70 -3.12 15.53 13.25
N ALA A 71 -3.55 15.02 12.10
CA ALA A 71 -4.89 14.46 11.91
C ALA A 71 -5.08 13.15 12.69
N PHE A 72 -4.01 12.39 12.93
CA PHE A 72 -4.12 11.09 13.61
C PHE A 72 -4.59 11.18 15.07
N LYS A 73 -4.39 12.30 15.76
CA LYS A 73 -4.79 12.36 17.18
C LYS A 73 -6.30 12.21 17.33
N HIS A 74 -7.10 12.73 16.39
CA HIS A 74 -8.56 12.61 16.39
C HIS A 74 -9.15 12.79 14.98
N PRO A 75 -8.91 11.88 14.02
CA PRO A 75 -9.51 12.02 12.71
C PRO A 75 -11.04 11.87 12.84
N SER A 76 -11.80 12.77 12.22
CA SER A 76 -13.25 12.62 12.16
C SER A 76 -13.60 11.44 11.26
N ASN A 77 -14.60 10.66 11.65
CA ASN A 77 -15.11 9.56 10.84
C ASN A 77 -15.61 10.12 9.49
N PRO A 78 -14.99 9.78 8.34
CA PRO A 78 -15.35 10.35 7.04
C PRO A 78 -16.55 9.64 6.39
N GLY A 79 -17.47 9.12 7.20
CA GLY A 79 -18.68 8.41 6.75
C GLY A 79 -18.52 6.90 6.61
N PHE A 80 -17.74 6.26 7.48
CA PHE A 80 -17.72 4.81 7.68
C PHE A 80 -18.79 4.42 8.71
N ASP A 81 -19.37 3.22 8.57
CA ASP A 81 -20.39 2.67 9.46
C ASP A 81 -19.83 2.38 10.85
N ALA A 82 -18.56 1.99 10.90
CA ALA A 82 -17.76 1.88 12.13
C ALA A 82 -16.38 2.50 11.86
N PHE A 83 -15.81 3.16 12.87
CA PHE A 83 -14.53 3.84 12.74
C PHE A 83 -13.87 3.95 14.11
N GLN A 84 -12.76 3.24 14.29
CA GLN A 84 -11.98 3.21 15.52
C GLN A 84 -10.52 3.57 15.20
N VAL A 85 -9.93 4.39 16.06
CA VAL A 85 -8.58 4.91 15.90
C VAL A 85 -7.77 4.44 17.11
N PHE A 86 -6.62 3.84 16.82
CA PHE A 86 -5.70 3.33 17.82
C PHE A 86 -4.38 4.08 17.67
N SER A 87 -3.81 4.56 18.76
CA SER A 87 -2.49 5.20 18.75
C SER A 87 -1.76 4.97 20.04
N ASP A 88 -0.45 4.91 19.93
CA ASP A 88 0.46 5.23 21.03
C ASP A 88 1.44 6.33 20.60
N ILE A 89 2.51 6.50 21.37
CA ILE A 89 3.52 7.54 21.13
C ILE A 89 4.26 7.37 19.78
N ASN A 90 4.37 6.15 19.27
CA ASN A 90 5.13 5.81 18.07
C ASN A 90 4.23 5.37 16.92
N ASP A 91 3.20 4.60 17.23
CA ASP A 91 2.44 3.82 16.25
C ASP A 91 0.96 4.19 16.25
N ALA A 92 0.27 3.80 15.18
CA ALA A 92 -1.09 4.18 14.94
C ALA A 92 -1.78 3.28 13.91
N ALA A 93 -3.06 2.96 14.15
CA ALA A 93 -3.88 2.17 13.26
C ALA A 93 -5.34 2.66 13.24
N ILE A 94 -6.05 2.41 12.15
CA ILE A 94 -7.48 2.64 12.02
C ILE A 94 -8.14 1.31 11.69
N VAL A 95 -9.24 0.99 12.36
CA VAL A 95 -10.18 -0.05 11.93
C VAL A 95 -11.48 0.63 11.52
N ALA A 96 -11.95 0.37 10.30
CA ALA A 96 -13.14 1.01 9.77
C ALA A 96 -14.00 0.00 8.98
N ARG A 97 -15.30 0.26 8.87
CA ARG A 97 -16.24 -0.57 8.11
C ARG A 97 -17.11 0.28 7.19
N ARG A 98 -17.31 -0.16 5.95
CA ARG A 98 -18.27 0.44 5.01
C ARG A 98 -18.94 -0.67 4.23
N GLY A 99 -20.27 -0.78 4.38
CA GLY A 99 -21.02 -1.91 3.83
C GLY A 99 -20.45 -3.24 4.33
N ASN A 100 -20.14 -4.14 3.38
CA ASN A 100 -19.58 -5.47 3.64
C ASN A 100 -18.04 -5.48 3.54
N SER A 101 -17.38 -4.35 3.79
CA SER A 101 -15.92 -4.27 3.76
C SER A 101 -15.39 -3.76 5.09
N CYS A 102 -14.47 -4.53 5.65
CA CYS A 102 -13.70 -4.18 6.82
C CYS A 102 -12.29 -3.74 6.39
N PHE A 103 -11.81 -2.65 6.96
CA PHE A 103 -10.53 -2.05 6.64
C PHE A 103 -9.71 -1.91 7.92
N ALA A 104 -8.45 -2.33 7.88
CA ALA A 104 -7.47 -2.02 8.89
C ALA A 104 -6.25 -1.38 8.24
N VAL A 105 -5.91 -0.16 8.67
CA VAL A 105 -4.87 0.65 8.04
C VAL A 105 -3.86 1.15 9.07
N PHE A 106 -2.58 0.92 8.80
CA PHE A 106 -1.49 1.32 9.68
C PHE A 106 -0.79 2.58 9.19
N ARG A 107 -0.39 3.41 10.15
CA ARG A 107 0.30 4.68 9.93
C ARG A 107 1.75 4.47 9.45
N ALA A 108 2.20 5.39 8.61
CA ALA A 108 3.59 5.51 8.18
C ALA A 108 4.47 6.19 9.26
N THR A 109 5.79 6.05 9.15
CA THR A 109 6.74 6.70 10.06
C THR A 109 6.49 8.21 10.16
N THR A 110 6.41 8.72 11.37
CA THR A 110 6.46 10.14 11.69
C THR A 110 7.91 10.59 11.75
N PHE A 111 8.38 11.32 10.72
CA PHE A 111 9.77 11.81 10.65
C PHE A 111 10.22 12.63 11.88
N VAL A 112 9.27 13.18 12.63
CA VAL A 112 9.51 13.97 13.85
C VAL A 112 9.76 13.10 15.09
N ASN A 113 9.50 11.79 15.05
CA ASN A 113 9.76 10.89 16.16
C ASN A 113 10.99 9.99 15.87
N PRO A 114 12.14 10.24 16.53
CA PRO A 114 13.35 9.45 16.30
C PRO A 114 13.18 7.98 16.69
N PHE A 115 12.29 7.66 17.65
CA PHE A 115 12.03 6.28 18.06
C PHE A 115 11.28 5.48 16.99
N ASP A 116 10.41 6.15 16.22
CA ASP A 116 9.66 5.56 15.12
C ASP A 116 10.60 5.22 13.95
N ILE A 117 11.51 6.14 13.62
CA ILE A 117 12.60 5.89 12.66
C ILE A 117 13.49 4.74 13.15
N MET A 118 13.81 4.65 14.45
CA MET A 118 14.63 3.56 14.99
C MET A 118 14.01 2.17 14.81
N GLN A 119 12.68 2.04 14.76
CA GLN A 119 12.05 0.76 14.46
C GLN A 119 12.42 0.27 13.05
N LEU A 120 12.58 1.18 12.08
CA LEU A 120 13.10 0.82 10.76
C LEU A 120 14.55 0.31 10.81
N TYR A 121 15.32 0.57 11.86
CA TYR A 121 16.69 0.07 12.02
C TYR A 121 16.81 -1.13 12.95
N ASP A 122 15.73 -1.56 13.58
CA ASP A 122 15.74 -2.78 14.38
C ASP A 122 15.68 -4.01 13.47
N TRP A 123 16.88 -4.49 13.14
CA TRP A 123 17.15 -5.70 12.36
C TRP A 123 17.09 -6.99 13.18
N SER A 124 16.63 -6.96 14.44
CA SER A 124 16.39 -8.19 15.17
C SER A 124 15.36 -9.07 14.44
N LYS A 125 15.38 -10.37 14.69
CA LYS A 125 14.46 -11.33 14.06
C LYS A 125 13.37 -11.70 15.04
N ARG A 126 12.13 -11.78 14.57
CA ARG A 126 10.99 -12.26 15.33
C ARG A 126 10.22 -13.28 14.52
N SER A 127 9.74 -14.32 15.18
CA SER A 127 8.88 -15.33 14.57
C SER A 127 7.42 -14.95 14.81
N ILE A 128 6.60 -15.06 13.78
CA ILE A 128 5.15 -14.92 13.86
C ILE A 128 4.53 -15.95 12.91
N GLY A 129 3.72 -16.86 13.46
CA GLY A 129 3.28 -18.04 12.72
C GLY A 129 4.48 -18.83 12.16
N SER A 130 4.39 -19.22 10.89
CA SER A 130 5.48 -19.89 10.16
C SER A 130 6.58 -18.94 9.65
N CYS A 131 6.45 -17.64 9.88
CA CYS A 131 7.26 -16.62 9.21
C CYS A 131 8.30 -16.00 10.15
N THR A 132 9.45 -15.62 9.60
CA THR A 132 10.41 -14.74 10.29
C THR A 132 10.25 -13.32 9.75
N VAL A 133 10.13 -12.34 10.64
CA VAL A 133 9.92 -10.93 10.28
C VAL A 133 10.94 -10.03 10.99
N ARG A 134 11.08 -8.80 10.47
CA ARG A 134 11.91 -7.74 11.08
C ARG A 134 11.34 -7.31 12.42
N GLY A 135 12.19 -7.29 13.43
CA GLY A 135 11.83 -7.10 14.83
C GLY A 135 11.25 -5.72 15.12
N GLY A 136 11.75 -4.67 14.46
CA GLY A 136 11.15 -3.34 14.59
C GLY A 136 9.71 -3.28 14.08
N ILE A 137 9.45 -3.85 12.91
CA ILE A 137 8.10 -3.93 12.34
C ILE A 137 7.19 -4.81 13.19
N TYR A 138 7.71 -5.94 13.70
CA TYR A 138 6.99 -6.77 14.66
C TYR A 138 6.61 -5.99 15.91
N LYS A 139 7.52 -5.19 16.48
CA LYS A 139 7.23 -4.39 17.69
C LYS A 139 6.18 -3.31 17.42
N ALA A 140 6.27 -2.63 16.27
CA ALA A 140 5.30 -1.64 15.84
C ALA A 140 3.87 -2.21 15.75
N TYR A 141 3.76 -3.50 15.39
CA TYR A 141 2.48 -4.22 15.37
C TYR A 141 2.08 -4.80 16.74
N GLN A 142 2.88 -5.74 17.26
CA GLN A 142 2.52 -6.59 18.40
C GLN A 142 2.77 -5.96 19.76
N ARG A 143 3.65 -4.94 19.84
CA ARG A 143 4.03 -4.29 21.09
C ARG A 143 3.51 -2.86 21.23
N SER A 144 2.69 -2.41 20.28
CA SER A 144 1.92 -1.19 20.50
C SER A 144 0.99 -1.38 21.70
N SER A 145 0.72 -0.33 22.47
CA SER A 145 -0.16 -0.43 23.64
C SER A 145 -1.62 -0.76 23.29
N TYR A 146 -1.96 -0.74 22.00
CA TYR A 146 -3.30 -0.94 21.48
C TYR A 146 -3.46 -2.25 20.70
N SER A 147 -2.45 -3.13 20.64
CA SER A 147 -2.46 -4.29 19.74
C SER A 147 -3.61 -5.25 20.02
N GLU A 148 -3.90 -5.54 21.29
CA GLU A 148 -5.01 -6.40 21.70
C GLU A 148 -6.37 -5.80 21.31
N ASP A 149 -6.61 -4.53 21.66
CA ASP A 149 -7.84 -3.82 21.32
C ASP A 149 -8.04 -3.70 19.80
N PHE A 150 -6.95 -3.52 19.04
CA PHE A 150 -6.98 -3.52 17.59
C PHE A 150 -7.43 -4.86 17.02
N VAL A 151 -6.91 -5.98 17.53
CA VAL A 151 -7.33 -7.32 17.07
C VAL A 151 -8.81 -7.57 17.40
N VAL A 152 -9.27 -7.15 18.58
CA VAL A 152 -10.69 -7.23 18.96
C VAL A 152 -11.55 -6.42 17.99
N ALA A 153 -11.17 -5.18 17.67
CA ALA A 153 -11.93 -4.35 16.75
C ALA A 153 -11.96 -4.92 15.31
N VAL A 154 -10.88 -5.58 14.87
CA VAL A 154 -10.87 -6.32 13.60
C VAL A 154 -11.85 -7.49 13.67
N ASP A 155 -11.84 -8.28 14.75
CA ASP A 155 -12.75 -9.42 14.91
C ASP A 155 -14.22 -8.97 14.92
N GLU A 156 -14.55 -7.89 15.64
CA GLU A 156 -15.89 -7.29 15.66
C GLU A 156 -16.32 -6.78 14.28
N CYS A 157 -15.41 -6.11 13.58
CA CYS A 157 -15.63 -5.62 12.23
C CYS A 157 -15.94 -6.77 11.27
N MET A 158 -15.18 -7.87 11.37
CA MET A 158 -15.35 -9.08 10.56
C MET A 158 -16.59 -9.91 10.95
N ALA A 159 -16.99 -9.92 12.21
CA ALA A 159 -18.15 -10.67 12.70
C ALA A 159 -19.50 -10.22 12.10
N SER A 160 -19.56 -9.06 11.47
CA SER A 160 -20.81 -8.46 10.97
C SER A 160 -21.36 -9.07 9.65
N GLY A 161 -20.79 -10.16 9.12
CA GLY A 161 -21.31 -10.89 7.94
C GLY A 161 -20.23 -11.38 6.98
N ASP A 162 -20.58 -11.55 5.69
CA ASP A 162 -19.66 -11.86 4.58
C ASP A 162 -18.75 -10.66 4.25
N ASN A 163 -17.93 -10.28 5.22
CA ASN A 163 -17.10 -9.10 5.12
C ASN A 163 -15.79 -9.39 4.40
N ASN A 164 -15.47 -8.53 3.44
CA ASN A 164 -14.17 -8.50 2.82
C ASN A 164 -13.20 -7.78 3.73
N PHE A 165 -12.06 -8.41 4.04
CA PHE A 165 -11.05 -7.80 4.89
C PHE A 165 -9.91 -7.19 4.08
N PHE A 166 -9.63 -5.91 4.29
CA PHE A 166 -8.52 -5.19 3.70
C PHE A 166 -7.52 -4.76 4.76
N LEU A 167 -6.25 -5.09 4.55
CA LEU A 167 -5.13 -4.58 5.33
C LEU A 167 -4.31 -3.63 4.46
N ALA A 168 -3.99 -2.45 4.97
CA ALA A 168 -3.25 -1.48 4.18
C ALA A 168 -2.30 -0.61 4.99
N GLY A 169 -1.42 0.08 4.28
CA GLY A 169 -0.55 1.10 4.85
C GLY A 169 0.47 1.62 3.85
N HIS A 170 1.07 2.77 4.20
CA HIS A 170 2.14 3.40 3.43
C HIS A 170 3.48 3.28 4.17
N SER A 171 4.59 3.12 3.44
CA SER A 171 5.94 3.05 4.01
C SER A 171 6.02 1.98 5.12
N GLN A 172 6.45 2.33 6.33
CA GLN A 172 6.44 1.43 7.50
C GLN A 172 5.05 0.84 7.80
N GLY A 173 3.97 1.60 7.62
CA GLY A 173 2.60 1.12 7.82
C GLY A 173 2.25 -0.03 6.88
N GLY A 174 2.74 -0.01 5.63
CA GLY A 174 2.53 -1.15 4.72
C GLY A 174 3.35 -2.38 5.13
N ALA A 175 4.53 -2.17 5.72
CA ALA A 175 5.31 -3.26 6.30
C ALA A 175 4.63 -3.87 7.53
N ILE A 176 4.03 -3.04 8.39
CA ILE A 176 3.19 -3.45 9.52
C ILE A 176 1.98 -4.24 9.01
N ALA A 177 1.26 -3.74 7.99
CA ALA A 177 0.13 -4.45 7.38
C ALA A 177 0.51 -5.84 6.85
N THR A 178 1.72 -5.97 6.29
CA THR A 178 2.26 -7.28 5.87
C THR A 178 2.44 -8.22 7.05
N VAL A 179 3.01 -7.74 8.16
CA VAL A 179 3.18 -8.57 9.38
C VAL A 179 1.84 -8.91 10.01
N ALA A 180 0.92 -7.95 10.08
CA ALA A 180 -0.43 -8.15 10.59
C ALA A 180 -1.21 -9.19 9.78
N SER A 181 -0.99 -9.29 8.46
CA SER A 181 -1.64 -10.31 7.63
C SER A 181 -1.31 -11.74 8.01
N ILE A 182 -0.16 -11.98 8.64
CA ILE A 182 0.26 -13.30 9.13
C ILE A 182 -0.54 -13.66 10.38
N ASP A 183 -0.69 -12.71 11.30
CA ASP A 183 -1.44 -12.86 12.56
C ASP A 183 -2.95 -12.97 12.33
N LEU A 184 -3.44 -12.18 11.37
CA LEU A 184 -4.86 -12.10 10.99
C LEU A 184 -5.21 -13.04 9.82
N LYS A 185 -4.37 -14.04 9.52
CA LYS A 185 -4.56 -14.96 8.39
C LYS A 185 -5.91 -15.68 8.39
N ARG A 186 -6.51 -15.87 9.57
CA ARG A 186 -7.86 -16.46 9.74
C ARG A 186 -8.95 -15.70 8.99
N HIS A 187 -8.75 -14.42 8.74
CA HIS A 187 -9.68 -13.53 8.02
C HIS A 187 -9.37 -13.42 6.53
N ASN A 188 -8.35 -14.13 6.03
CA ASN A 188 -7.92 -14.12 4.63
C ASN A 188 -7.82 -12.70 4.01
N PRO A 189 -7.06 -11.78 4.62
CA PRO A 189 -7.02 -10.38 4.21
C PRO A 189 -6.54 -10.19 2.77
N MET A 190 -7.08 -9.17 2.11
CA MET A 190 -6.45 -8.56 0.95
C MET A 190 -5.51 -7.45 1.43
N VAL A 191 -4.22 -7.62 1.16
CA VAL A 191 -3.17 -6.69 1.63
C VAL A 191 -2.82 -5.73 0.51
N ILE A 192 -2.95 -4.43 0.75
CA ILE A 192 -2.67 -3.37 -0.23
C ILE A 192 -1.68 -2.39 0.37
N THR A 193 -0.46 -2.37 -0.14
CA THR A 193 0.61 -1.55 0.43
C THR A 193 1.14 -0.53 -0.57
N PHE A 194 1.58 0.62 -0.04
CA PHE A 194 2.14 1.71 -0.84
C PHE A 194 3.56 2.02 -0.37
N GLY A 195 4.56 1.79 -1.21
CA GLY A 195 5.97 2.04 -0.89
C GLY A 195 6.45 1.31 0.36
N ALA A 196 5.93 0.12 0.63
CA ALA A 196 6.20 -0.60 1.87
C ALA A 196 7.62 -1.18 1.93
N VAL A 197 8.27 -1.02 3.08
CA VAL A 197 9.56 -1.64 3.33
C VAL A 197 9.42 -3.16 3.48
N ARG A 198 10.46 -3.91 3.09
CA ARG A 198 10.52 -5.35 3.34
C ARG A 198 10.41 -5.65 4.83
N SER A 199 9.48 -6.53 5.20
CA SER A 199 9.27 -6.98 6.58
C SER A 199 9.51 -8.47 6.79
N ILE A 200 9.43 -9.29 5.74
CA ILE A 200 9.64 -10.75 5.82
C ILE A 200 11.11 -11.09 5.57
N LEU A 201 11.65 -11.99 6.38
CA LEU A 201 13.01 -12.51 6.34
C LEU A 201 12.99 -13.99 5.91
N GLY A 202 14.02 -14.44 5.19
CA GLY A 202 14.19 -15.85 4.84
C GLY A 202 13.47 -16.33 3.57
N GLY A 203 12.81 -15.46 2.82
CA GLY A 203 12.32 -15.73 1.46
C GLY A 203 11.20 -16.76 1.32
N ALA A 204 11.53 -18.05 1.43
CA ALA A 204 10.68 -19.16 1.02
C ALA A 204 9.92 -19.84 2.18
N ASP A 205 10.29 -19.59 3.44
CA ASP A 205 9.76 -20.36 4.59
C ASP A 205 8.44 -19.80 5.17
N CYS A 206 7.91 -18.71 4.60
CA CYS A 206 6.72 -18.03 5.10
C CYS A 206 5.45 -18.51 4.37
N SER A 207 4.85 -19.59 4.87
CA SER A 207 3.61 -20.18 4.33
C SER A 207 2.32 -19.51 4.82
N ASP A 208 2.41 -18.69 5.87
CA ASP A 208 1.24 -18.03 6.47
C ASP A 208 0.80 -16.75 5.74
N VAL A 209 1.55 -16.31 4.73
CA VAL A 209 1.14 -15.24 3.82
C VAL A 209 0.51 -15.85 2.59
N ASN A 210 -0.65 -15.31 2.19
CA ASN A 210 -1.23 -15.57 0.88
C ASN A 210 -0.71 -14.52 -0.12
N PRO A 211 0.29 -14.83 -0.97
CA PRO A 211 0.86 -13.84 -1.87
C PRO A 211 -0.13 -13.40 -2.97
N GLU A 212 -1.09 -14.26 -3.37
CA GLU A 212 -2.11 -13.93 -4.38
C GLU A 212 -3.09 -12.85 -3.93
N ARG A 213 -3.14 -12.57 -2.61
CA ARG A 213 -3.99 -11.52 -2.03
C ARG A 213 -3.20 -10.32 -1.57
N HIS A 214 -1.94 -10.22 -1.96
CA HIS A 214 -1.06 -9.12 -1.56
C HIS A 214 -0.66 -8.31 -2.80
N PHE A 215 -1.05 -7.04 -2.82
CA PHE A 215 -0.75 -6.08 -3.89
C PHE A 215 0.15 -4.97 -3.34
N ARG A 216 1.29 -4.78 -3.98
CA ARG A 216 2.30 -3.80 -3.59
C ARG A 216 2.41 -2.74 -4.67
N PHE A 217 1.99 -1.52 -4.34
CA PHE A 217 2.20 -0.35 -5.16
C PHE A 217 3.53 0.28 -4.80
N VAL A 218 4.42 0.29 -5.77
CA VAL A 218 5.81 0.63 -5.59
C VAL A 218 6.10 1.92 -6.33
N ASN A 219 6.55 2.96 -5.62
CA ASN A 219 7.04 4.15 -6.29
C ASN A 219 8.44 3.86 -6.87
N ALA A 220 8.55 3.91 -8.20
CA ALA A 220 9.79 3.71 -8.95
C ALA A 220 10.35 5.01 -9.55
N ALA A 221 9.78 6.16 -9.18
CA ALA A 221 10.33 7.46 -9.58
C ALA A 221 11.82 7.58 -9.20
N ASP A 222 12.61 8.18 -10.08
CA ASP A 222 14.05 8.43 -9.90
C ASP A 222 14.91 7.18 -9.63
N ASN A 223 14.45 5.99 -10.04
CA ASN A 223 15.12 4.69 -9.80
C ASN A 223 15.36 4.37 -8.30
N ASN A 224 14.72 5.11 -7.39
CA ASN A 224 14.85 4.95 -5.94
C ASN A 224 13.61 4.25 -5.40
N TYR A 225 13.58 2.93 -5.54
CA TYR A 225 12.53 2.08 -5.00
C TYR A 225 13.10 1.29 -3.80
N ASP A 226 12.32 1.15 -2.73
CA ASP A 226 12.72 0.44 -1.50
C ASP A 226 14.08 0.89 -0.94
N PHE A 227 14.38 2.16 -1.11
CA PHE A 227 15.70 2.69 -0.82
C PHE A 227 16.02 2.63 0.70
N TRP A 228 15.01 2.68 1.57
CA TRP A 228 15.23 2.95 2.99
C TRP A 228 14.50 2.03 3.98
N PRO A 229 15.21 1.41 4.94
CA PRO A 229 16.64 1.06 4.90
C PRO A 229 16.89 -0.21 4.04
N ALA A 230 16.02 -0.44 3.06
CA ALA A 230 15.96 -1.66 2.26
C ALA A 230 17.02 -1.77 1.15
N GLN A 231 17.94 -0.80 0.99
CA GLN A 231 19.16 -1.00 0.19
C GLN A 231 20.04 -2.15 0.73
N PHE A 232 19.92 -2.51 2.01
CA PHE A 232 20.62 -3.64 2.60
C PHE A 232 19.77 -4.91 2.47
N ASN A 233 20.05 -5.74 1.45
CA ASN A 233 19.50 -7.09 1.37
C ASN A 233 20.14 -8.00 2.44
N ARG A 234 19.83 -7.72 3.70
CA ARG A 234 20.28 -8.47 4.86
C ARG A 234 19.29 -9.58 5.16
N ASP A 235 19.78 -10.76 5.53
CA ASP A 235 18.94 -11.89 5.99
C ASP A 235 17.90 -12.40 4.96
N ASN A 236 18.22 -12.34 3.67
CA ASN A 236 17.34 -12.80 2.58
C ASN A 236 15.93 -12.21 2.68
N GLN A 237 15.85 -10.90 2.92
CA GLN A 237 14.58 -10.18 2.95
C GLN A 237 13.83 -10.36 1.63
N ALA A 238 12.58 -10.78 1.74
CA ALA A 238 11.72 -10.95 0.59
C ALA A 238 10.52 -10.03 0.66
N HIS A 239 10.11 -9.58 -0.52
CA HIS A 239 8.76 -9.16 -0.72
C HIS A 239 7.88 -10.34 -1.07
N VAL A 240 6.62 -10.15 -0.72
CA VAL A 240 5.52 -11.06 -1.00
C VAL A 240 4.45 -10.33 -1.81
N GLY A 241 3.78 -11.05 -2.69
CA GLY A 241 2.67 -10.54 -3.49
C GLY A 241 3.04 -9.92 -4.84
N HIS A 242 1.99 -9.48 -5.52
CA HIS A 242 2.01 -8.82 -6.82
C HIS A 242 2.65 -7.44 -6.69
N ALA A 243 3.79 -7.21 -7.34
CA ALA A 243 4.41 -5.89 -7.39
C ALA A 243 3.96 -5.11 -8.62
N ILE A 244 3.45 -3.91 -8.37
CA ILE A 244 3.01 -2.94 -9.36
C ILE A 244 3.90 -1.71 -9.20
N LEU A 245 4.85 -1.53 -10.12
CA LEU A 245 5.70 -0.35 -10.16
C LEU A 245 4.92 0.83 -10.72
N LEU A 246 5.11 2.00 -10.14
CA LEU A 246 4.51 3.27 -10.54
C LEU A 246 5.65 4.26 -10.82
N ASP A 247 5.73 4.75 -12.05
CA ASP A 247 6.68 5.80 -12.44
C ASP A 247 5.95 6.90 -13.22
N PRO A 248 5.67 8.05 -12.59
CA PRO A 248 4.91 9.11 -13.24
C PRO A 248 5.66 9.81 -14.39
N GLN A 249 6.97 9.62 -14.49
CA GLN A 249 7.81 10.20 -15.54
C GLN A 249 8.01 9.22 -16.71
N ALA A 250 7.69 7.94 -16.52
CA ALA A 250 7.78 6.94 -17.57
C ALA A 250 6.70 7.14 -18.63
N THR A 251 7.00 6.70 -19.86
CA THR A 251 6.00 6.58 -20.93
C THR A 251 4.88 5.63 -20.56
N GLN A 252 5.19 4.64 -19.70
CA GLN A 252 4.24 3.71 -19.11
C GLN A 252 4.22 3.92 -17.60
N PRO A 253 3.18 4.57 -17.06
CA PRO A 253 3.21 5.03 -15.67
C PRO A 253 3.03 3.91 -14.64
N ALA A 254 2.72 2.69 -15.10
CA ALA A 254 2.60 1.52 -14.26
C ALA A 254 3.12 0.26 -14.98
N ALA A 255 3.76 -0.65 -14.24
CA ALA A 255 4.24 -1.94 -14.73
C ALA A 255 4.00 -3.05 -13.69
N TYR A 256 3.58 -4.24 -14.14
CA TYR A 256 3.51 -5.43 -13.29
C TYR A 256 4.79 -6.23 -13.43
N VAL A 257 5.44 -6.55 -12.31
CA VAL A 257 6.72 -7.30 -12.34
C VAL A 257 6.57 -8.77 -11.96
N GLY A 258 5.38 -9.22 -11.54
CA GLY A 258 5.15 -10.61 -11.15
C GLY A 258 4.86 -10.80 -9.66
N LEU A 259 4.53 -12.05 -9.33
CA LEU A 259 4.25 -12.52 -7.97
C LEU A 259 5.56 -12.82 -7.24
N ASN A 260 5.74 -12.28 -6.03
CA ASN A 260 6.94 -12.48 -5.21
C ASN A 260 8.26 -12.13 -5.93
N ASP A 261 8.22 -11.29 -6.97
CA ASP A 261 9.43 -10.90 -7.68
C ASP A 261 10.31 -10.05 -6.76
N ASN A 262 11.48 -10.61 -6.46
CA ASN A 262 12.51 -10.03 -5.62
C ASN A 262 13.75 -9.55 -6.38
N THR A 263 13.73 -9.73 -7.70
CA THR A 263 14.86 -9.49 -8.59
C THR A 263 14.65 -8.25 -9.46
N ASN A 264 13.42 -7.96 -9.86
CA ASN A 264 13.11 -6.87 -10.77
C ASN A 264 12.72 -5.59 -10.03
N ARG A 265 13.53 -4.53 -10.20
CA ARG A 265 13.47 -3.28 -9.42
C ARG A 265 13.37 -2.02 -10.27
N SER A 266 13.28 -2.16 -11.59
CA SER A 266 13.22 -1.05 -12.52
C SER A 266 12.08 -1.26 -13.52
N PRO A 267 11.18 -0.27 -13.72
CA PRO A 267 10.18 -0.33 -14.79
C PRO A 267 10.80 -0.45 -16.18
N GLN A 268 12.07 -0.05 -16.32
CA GLN A 268 12.80 -0.03 -17.60
C GLN A 268 13.30 -1.44 -17.99
N ASP A 269 13.45 -2.35 -17.03
CA ASP A 269 14.10 -3.65 -17.27
C ASP A 269 13.12 -4.76 -17.67
N ARG A 270 11.81 -4.61 -17.43
CA ARG A 270 10.75 -5.41 -18.06
C ARG A 270 9.45 -4.61 -18.13
N VAL A 271 9.04 -4.34 -19.36
CA VAL A 271 7.81 -3.63 -19.69
C VAL A 271 6.73 -4.68 -19.94
N HIS A 272 5.97 -5.03 -18.91
CA HIS A 272 4.73 -5.80 -19.09
C HIS A 272 3.57 -4.91 -18.71
N HIS A 273 2.71 -4.67 -19.70
CA HIS A 273 1.59 -3.78 -19.58
C HIS A 273 0.59 -4.33 -18.54
N LEU A 274 -0.09 -3.44 -17.80
CA LEU A 274 -1.42 -3.75 -17.29
C LEU A 274 -2.44 -3.08 -18.23
N PRO A 275 -2.85 -3.72 -19.35
CA PRO A 275 -3.89 -3.18 -20.21
C PRO A 275 -5.17 -2.87 -19.42
N VAL A 276 -5.50 -3.70 -18.42
CA VAL A 276 -6.69 -3.56 -17.58
C VAL A 276 -6.61 -2.34 -16.66
N LEU A 277 -5.49 -2.14 -15.95
CA LEU A 277 -5.31 -0.96 -15.09
C LEU A 277 -5.32 0.31 -15.95
N VAL A 278 -4.59 0.33 -17.06
CA VAL A 278 -4.54 1.49 -17.97
C VAL A 278 -5.92 1.75 -18.61
N LYS A 279 -6.65 0.72 -19.03
CA LYS A 279 -8.01 0.84 -19.59
C LYS A 279 -9.00 1.33 -18.53
N HIS A 280 -8.98 0.80 -17.32
CA HIS A 280 -9.84 1.27 -16.23
C HIS A 280 -9.55 2.72 -15.85
N LEU A 281 -8.28 3.13 -15.86
CA LEU A 281 -7.90 4.53 -15.65
C LEU A 281 -8.40 5.44 -16.77
N LYS A 282 -8.35 4.98 -18.03
CA LYS A 282 -8.84 5.73 -19.22
C LYS A 282 -10.38 5.80 -19.27
N ASP A 283 -11.07 4.68 -19.09
CA ASP A 283 -12.53 4.59 -19.11
C ASP A 283 -13.13 5.42 -17.96
N TYR A 284 -12.48 5.43 -16.79
CA TYR A 284 -12.89 6.24 -15.66
C TYR A 284 -12.70 7.75 -15.90
N ASP A 285 -11.57 8.20 -16.48
CA ASP A 285 -11.36 9.61 -16.86
C ASP A 285 -12.42 10.07 -17.89
N SER A 286 -12.78 9.20 -18.85
CA SER A 286 -13.81 9.50 -19.84
C SER A 286 -15.22 9.68 -19.23
N ARG A 287 -15.61 8.81 -18.27
CA ARG A 287 -16.90 8.91 -17.57
C ARG A 287 -16.96 10.11 -16.62
N ALA A 288 -15.87 10.41 -15.92
CA ALA A 288 -15.77 11.57 -15.04
C ALA A 288 -15.90 12.89 -15.82
N ARG A 289 -15.31 12.98 -17.02
CA ARG A 289 -15.46 14.15 -17.90
C ARG A 289 -16.84 14.26 -18.54
N ALA A 290 -17.51 13.14 -18.82
CA ALA A 290 -18.87 13.13 -19.36
C ALA A 290 -19.90 13.67 -18.35
N GLN A 291 -19.77 13.34 -17.06
CA GLN A 291 -20.70 13.82 -16.03
C GLN A 291 -20.55 15.32 -15.71
N VAL A 292 -19.36 15.90 -15.92
CA VAL A 292 -19.14 17.35 -15.77
C VAL A 292 -19.79 18.16 -16.91
N LYS A 293 -20.09 17.53 -18.04
CA LYS A 293 -20.74 18.20 -19.20
C LYS A 293 -22.28 18.20 -19.16
N VAL A 294 -22.91 17.53 -18.20
CA VAL A 294 -24.39 17.40 -18.11
C VAL A 294 -25.00 18.37 -17.07
N GLN A 295 -24.22 19.31 -16.54
CA GLN A 295 -24.75 20.42 -15.75
C GLN A 295 -24.48 21.74 -16.48
N VAL A 296 -25.38 22.08 -17.40
CA VAL A 296 -25.64 23.45 -17.87
C VAL A 296 -27.15 23.65 -17.84
#